data_AF-A0ABD5U4M8-F1
#
_entry.id   AF-A0ABD5U4M8-F1
#
_cell.length_a   1.000
_cell.length_b   1.000
_cell.length_c   1.000
_cell.angle_alpha   90.00
_cell.angle_beta   90.00
_cell.angle_gamma   90.00
#
_symmetry.space_group_name_H-M   'P 1'
#
loop_
_entity.id
_entity.type
_entity.pdbx_description
1 polymer ?
#
loop_
_entity_poly.entity_id
_entity_poly.type
_entity_poly.pdbx_seq_one_letter_code
_entity_poly.pdbx_strand_id
1 'polypeptide(L)'
;MSDRTHTYRFEGPSMRLRMPAHDIVVTRGNEFDVDPDATVTLPAPEGAPDDAESETVTLPEFLTEHTDAEFERVRGPYDILNGTVPELEEALDAGEFDGRLDALQHAEREGEDRTTAHEAIEDRRDELADDSAEE
;
A
#
# COMPACT_ATOMS: atom_id res chain seq x y z
N MET A 1 11.30 -13.54 7.22
CA MET A 1 10.81 -12.25 7.72
C MET A 1 10.94 -11.32 6.53
N SER A 2 9.81 -11.02 5.90
CA SER A 2 9.77 -10.26 4.65
C SER A 2 10.02 -8.78 4.97
N ASP A 3 10.99 -8.18 4.30
CA ASP A 3 11.32 -6.74 4.35
C ASP A 3 10.29 -5.96 3.53
N ARG A 4 9.02 -6.04 3.94
CA ARG A 4 7.92 -5.41 3.22
C ARG A 4 7.48 -4.22 4.04
N THR A 5 7.86 -3.02 3.64
CA THR A 5 7.38 -1.77 4.24
C THR A 5 6.37 -1.09 3.32
N HIS A 6 5.35 -0.47 3.91
CA HIS A 6 4.42 0.42 3.25
C HIS A 6 4.72 1.86 3.68
N THR A 7 4.95 2.74 2.71
CA THR A 7 5.18 4.14 2.98
C THR A 7 3.85 4.89 3.05
N TYR A 8 3.66 5.67 4.12
CA TYR A 8 2.50 6.53 4.33
C TYR A 8 2.93 7.98 4.41
N ARG A 9 2.17 8.87 3.78
CA ARG A 9 2.35 10.32 3.84
C ARG A 9 1.22 10.96 4.61
N PHE A 10 1.58 11.83 5.54
CA PHE A 10 0.62 12.62 6.30
C PHE A 10 0.25 13.90 5.54
N GLU A 11 -1.00 14.08 5.14
CA GLU A 11 -1.50 15.25 4.39
C GLU A 11 -2.21 16.28 5.29
N GLY A 12 -2.52 15.91 6.54
CA GLY A 12 -3.29 16.71 7.48
C GLY A 12 -2.53 17.87 8.15
N PRO A 13 -3.21 18.67 9.00
CA PRO A 13 -2.56 19.71 9.79
C PRO A 13 -1.59 19.10 10.80
N SER A 14 -0.45 19.76 11.05
CA SER A 14 0.58 19.26 11.96
C SER A 14 0.00 18.85 13.31
N MET A 15 0.22 17.59 13.69
CA MET A 15 -0.33 17.02 14.90
C MET A 15 0.70 16.16 15.62
N ARG A 16 0.39 15.82 16.86
CA ARG A 16 1.23 14.99 17.71
C ARG A 16 0.55 13.64 17.87
N LEU A 17 1.08 12.61 17.21
CA LEU A 17 0.62 11.24 17.39
C LEU A 17 1.23 10.67 18.67
N ARG A 18 0.34 10.20 19.55
CA ARG A 18 0.71 9.39 20.70
C ARG A 18 0.47 7.93 20.37
N MET A 19 1.56 7.24 20.03
CA MET A 19 1.57 5.78 19.97
C MET A 19 2.05 5.24 21.32
N PRO A 20 1.66 4.02 21.71
CA PRO A 20 2.00 3.44 23.02
C PRO A 20 3.51 3.36 23.29
N ALA A 21 4.35 3.34 22.24
CA ALA A 21 5.82 3.31 22.35
C ALA A 21 6.51 4.63 21.97
N HIS A 22 5.85 5.52 21.22
CA HIS A 22 6.47 6.72 20.66
C HIS A 22 5.50 7.89 20.58
N ASP A 23 6.01 9.07 20.89
CA ASP A 23 5.31 10.32 20.74
C ASP A 23 5.98 11.07 19.57
N ILE A 24 5.31 11.05 18.41
CA ILE A 24 5.84 11.56 17.14
C ILE A 24 5.06 12.82 16.76
N VAL A 25 5.80 13.89 16.45
CA VAL A 25 5.21 15.08 15.84
C VAL A 25 5.24 14.86 14.33
N VAL A 26 4.06 14.75 13.73
CA VAL A 26 3.91 14.62 12.27
C VAL A 26 3.48 15.96 11.70
N THR A 27 4.14 16.38 10.63
CA THR A 27 3.79 17.59 9.87
C THR A 27 3.42 17.21 8.45
N ARG A 28 2.60 18.04 7.80
CA ARG A 28 2.18 17.80 6.41
C ARG A 28 3.36 17.48 5.50
N GLY A 29 3.23 16.44 4.69
CA GLY A 29 4.25 15.93 3.79
C GLY A 29 5.29 15.02 4.45
N ASN A 30 5.16 14.69 5.74
CA ASN A 30 6.01 13.65 6.34
C ASN A 30 5.65 12.28 5.79
N GLU A 31 6.69 11.52 5.46
CA GLU A 31 6.60 10.14 4.98
C GLU A 31 7.16 9.20 6.05
N PHE A 32 6.48 8.07 6.27
CA PHE A 32 6.84 7.07 7.26
C PHE A 32 6.75 5.68 6.63
N ASP A 33 7.80 4.88 6.79
CA ASP A 33 7.77 3.46 6.46
C ASP A 33 7.17 2.67 7.62
N VAL A 34 6.13 1.92 7.30
CA VAL A 34 5.35 1.14 8.25
C VAL A 34 5.42 -0.32 7.85
N ASP A 35 5.71 -1.17 8.81
CA ASP A 35 5.58 -2.62 8.63
C ASP A 35 4.08 -2.98 8.60
N PRO A 36 3.59 -3.66 7.56
CA PRO A 36 2.17 -3.96 7.39
C PRO A 36 1.66 -4.99 8.40
N ASP A 37 2.55 -5.81 8.95
CA ASP A 37 2.25 -6.83 9.95
C ASP A 37 2.39 -6.29 11.39
N ALA A 38 2.89 -5.06 11.56
CA ALA A 38 2.96 -4.42 12.87
C ALA A 38 1.56 -4.19 13.42
N THR A 39 1.35 -4.54 14.68
CA THR A 39 0.06 -4.42 15.36
C THR A 39 0.08 -3.36 16.45
N VAL A 40 -1.04 -2.66 16.62
CA VAL A 40 -1.28 -1.71 17.72
C VAL A 40 -2.42 -2.25 18.57
N THR A 41 -2.19 -2.34 19.87
CA THR A 41 -3.26 -2.62 20.83
C THR A 41 -3.92 -1.32 21.24
N LEU A 42 -5.21 -1.20 20.96
CA LEU A 42 -6.03 -0.06 21.33
C LEU A 42 -6.56 -0.26 22.75
N PRO A 43 -6.45 0.75 23.62
CA PRO A 43 -7.11 0.70 24.91
C PRO A 43 -8.63 0.64 24.70
N ALA A 44 -9.33 0.00 25.63
CA ALA A 44 -10.79 0.02 25.64
C ALA A 44 -11.30 1.48 25.62
N PRO A 45 -12.37 1.77 24.87
CA PRO A 45 -12.88 3.12 24.75
C PRO A 45 -13.30 3.69 26.10
N GLU A 46 -13.10 4.99 26.28
CA GLU A 46 -13.38 5.66 27.55
C GLU A 46 -14.87 5.53 27.92
N GLY A 47 -15.18 4.88 29.05
CA GLY A 47 -16.55 4.58 29.48
C GLY A 47 -17.07 3.17 29.15
N ALA A 48 -16.23 2.31 28.57
CA ALA A 48 -16.54 0.90 28.40
C ALA A 48 -16.64 0.16 29.76
N PRO A 49 -17.44 -0.91 29.88
CA PRO A 49 -17.51 -1.73 31.09
C PRO A 49 -16.13 -2.30 31.47
N ASP A 50 -15.87 -2.59 32.75
CA ASP A 50 -14.59 -3.14 33.26
C ASP A 50 -14.12 -4.45 32.56
N ASP A 51 -15.02 -5.15 31.85
CA ASP A 51 -14.73 -6.34 31.03
C ASP A 51 -14.43 -6.01 29.54
N ALA A 52 -14.31 -4.74 29.17
CA ALA A 52 -14.01 -4.35 27.81
C ALA A 52 -12.57 -4.73 27.44
N GLU A 53 -12.46 -5.70 26.53
CA GLU A 53 -11.19 -6.20 26.05
C GLU A 53 -10.49 -5.17 25.16
N SER A 54 -9.16 -5.13 25.26
CA SER A 54 -8.34 -4.31 24.37
C SER A 54 -8.34 -4.93 22.97
N GLU A 55 -8.61 -4.12 21.96
CA GLU A 55 -8.60 -4.58 20.58
C GLU A 55 -7.18 -4.51 20.01
N THR A 56 -6.79 -5.49 19.20
CA THR A 56 -5.51 -5.46 18.48
C THR A 56 -5.79 -5.35 16.99
N VAL A 57 -5.36 -4.23 16.42
CA VAL A 57 -5.50 -3.89 14.99
C VAL A 57 -4.12 -3.82 14.34
N THR A 58 -4.06 -3.86 13.01
CA THR A 58 -2.80 -3.60 12.31
C THR A 58 -2.48 -2.10 12.32
N LEU A 59 -1.21 -1.73 12.28
CA LEU A 59 -0.77 -0.34 12.27
C LEU A 59 -1.26 0.42 11.01
N PRO A 60 -1.29 -0.18 9.80
CA PRO A 60 -1.99 0.37 8.65
C PRO A 60 -3.46 0.75 8.94
N GLU A 61 -4.24 -0.20 9.45
CA GLU A 61 -5.66 -0.02 9.78
C GLU A 61 -5.83 1.06 10.85
N PHE A 62 -4.96 1.06 11.87
CA PHE A 62 -4.97 2.10 12.88
C PHE A 62 -4.78 3.51 12.28
N LEU A 63 -3.81 3.67 11.38
CA LEU A 63 -3.48 4.96 10.76
C LEU A 63 -4.57 5.45 9.79
N THR A 64 -5.28 4.54 9.11
CA THR A 64 -6.30 4.92 8.13
C THR A 64 -7.71 4.99 8.68
N GLU A 65 -8.06 4.16 9.67
CA GLU A 65 -9.43 4.01 10.16
C GLU A 65 -9.64 4.48 11.60
N HIS A 66 -8.61 4.41 12.45
CA HIS A 66 -8.74 4.75 13.89
C HIS A 66 -8.10 6.08 14.29
N THR A 67 -7.25 6.66 13.46
CA THR A 67 -6.85 8.05 13.60
C THR A 67 -7.69 8.93 12.68
N ASP A 68 -8.28 10.02 13.21
CA ASP A 68 -8.83 11.16 12.43
C ASP A 68 -7.74 11.90 11.60
N ALA A 69 -6.62 11.25 11.32
CA ALA A 69 -5.47 11.77 10.65
C ALA A 69 -5.52 11.40 9.16
N GLU A 70 -5.19 12.36 8.30
CA GLU A 70 -5.19 12.17 6.84
C GLU A 70 -3.88 11.48 6.41
N PHE A 71 -3.73 10.20 6.75
CA PHE A 71 -2.65 9.36 6.24
C PHE A 71 -3.04 8.77 4.89
N GLU A 72 -2.30 9.13 3.85
CA GLU A 72 -2.43 8.56 2.52
C GLU A 72 -1.28 7.58 2.29
N ARG A 73 -1.58 6.39 1.78
CA ARG A 73 -0.54 5.46 1.38
C ARG A 73 0.18 6.03 0.14
N VAL A 74 1.48 6.26 0.28
CA VAL A 74 2.32 6.65 -0.86
C VAL A 74 2.45 5.43 -1.74
N ARG A 75 1.82 5.47 -2.90
CA ARG A 75 2.01 4.46 -3.92
C ARG A 75 3.43 4.60 -4.45
N GLY A 76 4.19 3.50 -4.43
CA GLY A 76 5.49 3.47 -5.08
C GLY A 76 5.35 3.80 -6.58
N PRO A 77 6.46 4.11 -7.28
CA PRO A 77 6.42 4.46 -8.71
C PRO A 77 5.85 3.33 -9.59
N TYR A 78 5.71 2.13 -9.02
CA TYR A 78 5.11 0.98 -9.66
C TYR A 78 3.80 0.65 -8.94
N ASP A 79 2.67 1.12 -9.48
CA ASP A 79 1.33 0.91 -8.91
C ASP A 79 1.04 -0.57 -8.60
N ILE A 80 1.60 -1.44 -9.44
CA ILE A 80 1.52 -2.90 -9.39
C ILE A 80 2.06 -3.53 -8.10
N LEU A 81 2.96 -2.86 -7.37
CA LEU A 81 3.55 -3.39 -6.14
C LEU A 81 2.80 -2.93 -4.89
N ASN A 82 1.69 -2.22 -5.04
CA ASN A 82 0.92 -1.72 -3.90
C ASN A 82 -0.06 -2.73 -3.29
N GLY A 83 -0.38 -3.87 -3.90
CA GLY A 83 -1.20 -4.92 -3.26
C GLY A 83 -0.41 -5.71 -2.21
N THR A 84 -1.01 -6.19 -1.12
CA THR A 84 -0.38 -7.09 -0.12
C THR A 84 0.14 -8.39 -0.74
N VAL A 85 0.98 -9.17 -0.04
CA VAL A 85 1.52 -10.43 -0.60
C VAL A 85 0.41 -11.36 -1.07
N PRO A 86 -0.64 -11.65 -0.27
CA PRO A 86 -1.74 -12.50 -0.74
C PRO A 86 -2.51 -11.88 -1.91
N GLU A 87 -2.70 -10.56 -1.96
CA GLU A 87 -3.34 -9.90 -3.11
C GLU A 87 -2.48 -10.02 -4.39
N LEU A 88 -1.15 -9.93 -4.26
CA LEU A 88 -0.24 -10.11 -5.39
C LEU A 88 -0.18 -11.58 -5.83
N GLU A 89 -0.23 -12.52 -4.89
CA GLU A 89 -0.30 -13.96 -5.18
C GLU A 89 -1.61 -14.32 -5.89
N GLU A 90 -2.74 -13.80 -5.42
CA GLU A 90 -4.04 -13.97 -6.08
C GLU A 90 -4.08 -13.34 -7.48
N ALA A 91 -3.54 -12.12 -7.62
CA ALA A 91 -3.45 -11.46 -8.92
C ALA A 91 -2.50 -12.19 -9.90
N LEU A 92 -1.41 -12.79 -9.40
CA LEU A 92 -0.54 -13.67 -10.18
C LEU A 92 -1.27 -14.93 -10.63
N ASP A 93 -2.02 -15.58 -9.73
CA ASP A 93 -2.76 -16.82 -10.05
C ASP A 93 -3.93 -16.54 -11.04
N ALA A 94 -4.53 -15.35 -10.95
CA ALA A 94 -5.57 -14.87 -11.86
C ALA A 94 -5.03 -14.42 -13.24
N GLY A 95 -3.72 -14.37 -13.44
CA GLY A 95 -3.10 -13.94 -14.70
C GLY A 95 -3.15 -12.42 -14.95
N GLU A 96 -3.40 -11.61 -13.92
CA GLU A 96 -3.52 -10.15 -14.04
C GLU A 96 -2.23 -9.48 -14.58
N PHE A 97 -1.10 -10.16 -14.44
CA PHE A 97 0.21 -9.67 -14.87
C PHE A 97 0.72 -10.29 -16.18
N ASP A 98 0.01 -11.23 -16.79
CA ASP A 98 0.50 -11.97 -17.95
C ASP A 98 0.81 -11.05 -19.15
N GLY A 99 -0.07 -10.10 -19.46
CA GLY A 99 0.17 -9.11 -20.51
C GLY A 99 1.38 -8.20 -20.24
N ARG A 100 1.66 -7.94 -18.96
CA ARG A 100 2.82 -7.12 -18.53
C ARG A 100 4.12 -7.92 -18.59
N LEU A 101 4.06 -9.22 -18.27
CA LEU A 101 5.19 -10.15 -18.39
C LEU A 101 5.57 -10.38 -19.86
N ASP A 102 4.60 -10.47 -20.77
CA ASP A 102 4.85 -10.61 -22.21
C ASP A 102 5.52 -9.35 -22.79
N ALA A 103 5.03 -8.16 -22.39
CA ALA A 103 5.64 -6.87 -22.75
C ALA A 103 7.07 -6.73 -22.21
N LEU A 104 7.32 -7.12 -20.96
CA LEU A 104 8.67 -7.16 -20.38
C LEU A 104 9.61 -8.07 -21.18
N GLN A 105 9.12 -9.26 -21.54
CA GLN A 105 9.91 -10.23 -22.29
C GLN A 105 10.18 -9.76 -23.73
N HIS A 106 9.29 -8.95 -24.31
CA HIS A 106 9.51 -8.28 -25.59
C HIS A 106 10.60 -7.19 -25.46
N ALA A 107 10.47 -6.29 -24.49
CA ALA A 107 11.42 -5.20 -24.25
C ALA A 107 12.84 -5.73 -23.96
N GLU A 108 12.98 -6.80 -23.18
CA GLU A 108 14.26 -7.46 -22.94
C GLU A 108 14.87 -8.04 -24.23
N ARG A 109 14.04 -8.54 -25.15
CA ARG A 109 14.48 -9.08 -26.44
C ARG A 109 14.95 -7.97 -27.39
N GLU A 110 14.31 -6.81 -27.33
CA GLU A 110 14.64 -5.63 -28.16
C GLU A 110 15.77 -4.78 -27.56
N GLY A 111 16.18 -5.07 -26.32
CA GLY A 111 17.27 -4.38 -25.64
C GLY A 111 16.89 -2.97 -25.17
N GLU A 112 15.60 -2.77 -24.89
CA GLU A 112 15.07 -1.49 -24.44
C GLU A 112 15.49 -1.19 -22.99
N ASP A 113 15.79 0.07 -22.71
CA ASP A 113 16.10 0.52 -21.35
C ASP A 113 14.84 0.47 -20.46
N ARG A 114 15.04 0.42 -19.14
CA ARG A 114 13.96 0.26 -18.14
C ARG A 114 12.80 1.25 -18.27
N THR A 115 13.07 2.47 -18.73
CA THR A 115 12.02 3.49 -18.92
C THR A 115 11.10 3.12 -20.07
N THR A 116 11.67 2.70 -21.20
CA THR A 116 10.91 2.31 -22.39
C THR A 116 10.16 1.00 -22.19
N ALA A 117 10.75 0.05 -21.45
CA ALA A 117 10.05 -1.16 -21.03
C ALA A 117 8.81 -0.85 -20.17
N HIS A 118 8.88 0.16 -19.29
CA HIS A 118 7.72 0.58 -18.50
C HIS A 118 6.61 1.16 -19.37
N GLU A 119 6.95 2.06 -20.29
CA GLU A 119 5.98 2.65 -21.22
C GLU A 119 5.30 1.57 -22.07
N ALA A 120 6.04 0.58 -22.57
CA ALA A 120 5.50 -0.54 -23.33
C ALA A 120 4.53 -1.42 -22.50
N ILE A 121 4.82 -1.62 -21.21
CA ILE A 121 3.94 -2.36 -20.29
C ILE A 121 2.64 -1.60 -20.02
N GLU A 122 2.71 -0.27 -19.89
CA GLU A 122 1.54 0.57 -19.67
C GLU A 122 0.63 0.60 -20.91
N ASP A 123 1.20 0.83 -22.10
CA ASP A 123 0.45 0.83 -23.36
C ASP A 123 -0.30 -0.51 -23.55
N ARG A 124 0.38 -1.63 -23.28
CA ARG A 124 -0.22 -2.97 -23.40
C ARG A 124 -1.34 -3.22 -22.39
N ARG A 125 -1.22 -2.67 -21.18
CA ARG A 125 -2.27 -2.77 -20.15
C ARG A 125 -3.51 -2.01 -20.59
N ASP A 126 -3.34 -0.79 -21.08
CA ASP A 126 -4.45 0.04 -21.54
C ASP A 126 -5.15 -0.61 -22.75
N GLU A 127 -4.39 -1.24 -23.67
CA GLU A 127 -4.96 -2.03 -24.78
C GLU A 127 -5.84 -3.20 -24.30
N LEU A 128 -5.39 -3.96 -23.28
CA LEU A 128 -6.13 -5.11 -22.74
C LEU A 128 -7.37 -4.69 -21.93
N ALA A 129 -7.30 -3.54 -21.26
CA ALA A 129 -8.41 -2.99 -20.49
C ALA A 129 -9.53 -2.44 -21.39
N ASP A 130 -9.19 -1.86 -22.54
CA ASP A 130 -10.15 -1.37 -23.53
C ASP A 130 -10.87 -2.54 -24.22
N ASP A 131 -10.16 -3.60 -24.59
CA ASP A 131 -10.73 -4.81 -25.23
C ASP A 131 -11.69 -5.56 -24.30
N SER A 132 -11.41 -5.55 -22.98
CA SER A 132 -12.27 -6.16 -21.95
C SER A 132 -13.53 -5.34 -21.62
N ALA A 133 -13.62 -4.08 -22.08
CA ALA A 133 -14.75 -3.19 -21.85
C ALA A 133 -15.79 -3.22 -22.98
N GLU A 134 -15.47 -3.84 -24.12
CA GLU A 134 -16.36 -3.95 -25.29
C GLU A 134 -17.20 -5.25 -25.34
N GLU A 135 -17.15 -6.11 -24.32
CA GLU A 135 -17.90 -7.39 -24.23
C GLU A 135 -19.17 -7.36 -23.36
#